data_AF-A0A958ULI6-F1
#
_entry.id   AF-A0A958ULI6-F1
#
_cell.length_a   1.000
_cell.length_b   1.000
_cell.length_c   1.000
_cell.angle_alpha   90.00
_cell.angle_beta   90.00
_cell.angle_gamma   90.00
#
_symmetry.space_group_name_H-M   'P 1'
#
loop_
_entity.id
_entity.type
_entity.pdbx_description
1 polymer ?
#
loop_
_entity_poly.entity_id
_entity_poly.type
_entity_poly.pdbx_seq_one_letter_code
_entity_poly.pdbx_strand_id
1 'polypeptide(L)' 'MITVKQLTSKSDLKKFVTFPFKLYKDSKYWVPSLIKDEMETLDTAKNPVFKNAEAWYYLAYKKDEIVGRIAV' A
#
# COMPACT_ATOMS: atom_id res chain seq x y z
N MET A 1 3.09 16.68 13.24
CA MET A 1 2.02 16.76 12.24
C MET A 1 2.06 15.50 11.40
N ILE A 2 0.90 14.90 11.11
CA ILE A 2 0.77 13.78 10.18
C ILE A 2 0.11 14.31 8.91
N THR A 3 0.65 13.95 7.76
CA THR A 3 0.08 14.30 6.45
C THR A 3 -0.36 13.04 5.75
N VAL A 4 -1.61 13.00 5.28
CA VAL A 4 -2.16 11.88 4.50
C VAL A 4 -2.11 12.25 3.03
N LYS A 5 -1.57 11.37 2.20
CA LYS A 5 -1.49 11.55 0.75
C LYS A 5 -2.17 10.39 0.05
N GLN A 6 -3.08 10.71 -0.88
CA GLN A 6 -3.63 9.73 -1.80
C GLN A 6 -2.54 9.29 -2.79
N LEU A 7 -2.53 8.00 -3.12
CA LEU A 7 -1.66 7.46 -4.15
C LEU A 7 -2.07 7.96 -5.54
N THR A 8 -1.09 8.41 -6.32
CA THR A 8 -1.31 8.84 -7.71
C THR A 8 -0.39 8.12 -8.71
N SER A 9 0.57 7.33 -8.23
CA SER A 9 1.57 6.67 -9.07
C SER A 9 1.83 5.21 -8.67
N LYS A 10 2.33 4.41 -9.63
CA LYS A 10 2.80 3.03 -9.36
C LYS A 10 3.94 2.99 -8.34
N SER A 11 4.74 4.05 -8.26
CA SER A 11 5.82 4.15 -7.27
C SER A 11 5.27 4.26 -5.85
N ASP A 12 4.15 4.97 -5.67
CA ASP A 12 3.49 5.08 -4.37
C ASP A 12 2.76 3.79 -4.02
N LEU A 13 2.18 3.10 -5.02
CA LEU A 13 1.64 1.75 -4.81
C LEU A 13 2.71 0.76 -4.32
N LYS A 14 3.92 0.84 -4.88
CA LYS A 14 5.05 0.04 -4.38
C LYS A 14 5.38 0.35 -2.93
N LYS A 15 5.43 1.65 -2.54
CA LYS A 15 5.63 2.05 -1.14
C LYS A 15 4.51 1.52 -0.23
N PHE A 16 3.27 1.53 -0.71
CA PHE A 16 2.12 1.01 -0.01
C PHE A 16 2.21 -0.51 0.22
N VAL A 17 2.60 -1.27 -0.79
CA VAL A 17 2.76 -2.74 -0.71
C VAL A 17 3.96 -3.12 0.17
N THR A 18 5.05 -2.36 0.15
CA THR A 18 6.26 -2.67 0.92
C THR A 18 6.23 -2.16 2.35
N PHE A 19 5.36 -1.19 2.70
CA PHE A 19 5.27 -0.65 4.05
C PHE A 19 5.09 -1.72 5.16
N PRO A 20 4.21 -2.75 5.01
CA PRO A 20 4.10 -3.83 5.98
C PRO A 20 5.42 -4.54 6.28
N PHE A 21 6.33 -4.64 5.31
CA PHE A 21 7.65 -5.27 5.50
C PHE A 21 8.49 -4.52 6.50
N LYS A 22 8.41 -3.19 6.50
CA LYS A 22 9.07 -2.36 7.49
C LYS A 22 8.32 -2.41 8.83
N LEU A 23 6.99 -2.33 8.80
CA LEU A 23 6.15 -2.25 10.00
C LEU A 23 6.25 -3.51 10.86
N TYR A 24 6.26 -4.68 10.22
CA TYR A 24 6.21 -5.97 10.90
C TYR A 24 7.54 -6.74 10.87
N LYS A 25 8.64 -6.08 10.56
CA LYS A 25 9.98 -6.70 10.41
C LYS A 25 10.40 -7.55 11.62
N ASP A 26 9.99 -7.18 12.83
CA ASP A 26 10.34 -7.85 14.09
C ASP A 26 9.19 -8.73 14.64
N SER A 27 8.09 -8.87 13.89
CA SER A 27 6.93 -9.66 14.30
C SER A 27 7.13 -11.12 13.97
N LYS A 28 7.17 -11.98 14.99
CA LYS A 28 7.22 -13.45 14.83
C LYS A 28 5.99 -14.07 14.14
N TYR A 29 4.91 -13.31 13.98
CA TYR A 29 3.65 -13.78 13.39
C TYR A 29 3.39 -13.23 11.99
N TRP A 30 4.29 -12.39 11.48
CA TRP A 30 4.09 -11.78 10.18
C TRP A 30 4.59 -12.70 9.08
N VAL A 31 3.70 -13.02 8.15
CA VAL A 31 4.02 -13.75 6.92
C VAL A 31 4.06 -12.74 5.79
N PRO A 32 5.21 -12.52 5.13
CA PRO A 32 5.32 -11.58 4.03
C PRO A 32 4.52 -12.06 2.81
N SER A 33 3.70 -11.18 2.24
CA SER A 33 3.05 -11.41 0.94
C SER A 33 4.06 -11.37 -0.20
N LEU A 34 3.73 -11.97 -1.35
CA LEU A 34 4.50 -11.79 -2.57
C LEU A 34 4.27 -10.38 -3.12
N ILE A 35 5.33 -9.57 -3.20
CA ILE A 35 5.25 -8.16 -3.64
C ILE A 35 4.61 -8.05 -5.02
N LYS A 36 4.94 -8.96 -5.95
CA LYS A 36 4.37 -8.95 -7.30
C LYS A 36 2.85 -9.15 -7.27
N ASP A 37 2.37 -10.14 -6.52
CA ASP A 37 0.96 -10.47 -6.46
C ASP A 37 0.13 -9.34 -5.82
N GLU A 38 0.65 -8.74 -4.74
CA GLU A 38 0.04 -7.56 -4.13
C GLU A 38 -0.02 -6.37 -5.10
N MET A 39 1.07 -6.12 -5.84
CA MET A 39 1.11 -5.05 -6.84
C MET A 39 0.09 -5.28 -7.96
N GLU A 40 -0.11 -6.53 -8.40
CA GLU A 40 -1.10 -6.84 -9.45
C GLU A 40 -2.54 -6.82 -8.94
N THR A 41 -2.75 -7.24 -7.68
CA THR A 41 -4.06 -7.23 -7.03
C THR A 41 -4.57 -5.81 -6.80
N LEU A 42 -3.69 -4.87 -6.45
CA LEU A 42 -4.08 -3.50 -6.14
C LEU A 42 -3.98 -2.54 -7.35
N ASP A 43 -3.39 -2.98 -8.47
CA ASP A 43 -3.31 -2.21 -9.71
C ASP A 43 -4.68 -2.21 -10.41
N THR A 44 -5.30 -1.03 -10.47
CA THR A 44 -6.62 -0.82 -11.06
C THR A 44 -6.70 -1.13 -12.55
N ALA A 45 -5.56 -1.11 -13.25
CA ALA A 45 -5.48 -1.50 -14.65
C ALA A 45 -5.33 -3.01 -14.85
N LYS A 46 -4.92 -3.76 -13.82
CA LYS A 46 -4.66 -5.21 -13.91
C LYS A 46 -5.78 -6.05 -13.29
N ASN A 47 -6.25 -5.69 -12.10
CA ASN A 47 -7.21 -6.52 -11.39
C ASN A 47 -8.64 -6.30 -11.95
N PRO A 48 -9.30 -7.35 -12.48
CA PRO A 48 -10.66 -7.24 -13.03
C PRO A 48 -11.72 -6.74 -12.05
N VAL A 49 -11.49 -6.82 -10.73
CA VAL A 49 -12.44 -6.32 -9.72
C VAL A 49 -12.78 -4.85 -9.95
N PHE A 50 -11.81 -4.06 -10.43
CA PHE A 50 -11.97 -2.63 -10.67
C PHE A 50 -12.80 -2.30 -11.91
N LYS A 51 -13.31 -3.30 -12.63
CA LYS A 51 -14.38 -3.11 -13.61
C LYS A 51 -15.70 -2.77 -12.95
N ASN A 52 -15.89 -3.17 -11.68
CA ASN A 52 -17.15 -3.05 -10.94
C ASN A 52 -16.97 -2.42 -9.55
N ALA A 53 -15.77 -2.01 -9.17
CA ALA A 53 -15.45 -1.46 -7.86
C ALA A 53 -14.44 -0.31 -8.00
N GLU A 54 -14.51 0.62 -7.07
CA GLU A 54 -13.54 1.71 -6.92
C GLU A 54 -12.72 1.46 -5.65
N ALA A 55 -11.47 1.92 -5.65
CA ALA A 55 -10.65 1.94 -4.44
C ALA A 55 -9.71 3.14 -4.43
N TRP A 56 -9.47 3.65 -3.24
CA TRP A 56 -8.49 4.68 -2.96
C TRP A 56 -7.48 4.20 -1.94
N TYR A 57 -6.22 4.49 -2.22
CA TYR A 57 -5.12 4.14 -1.34
C TYR A 57 -4.50 5.40 -0.79
N TYR A 58 -4.12 5.34 0.48
CA TYR A 58 -3.48 6.46 1.17
C TYR A 58 -2.25 6.01 1.96
N LEU A 59 -1.27 6.91 2.02
CA LEU A 59 -0.11 6.80 2.91
C LEU A 59 -0.11 7.95 3.91
N ALA A 60 0.13 7.62 5.17
CA ALA A 60 0.34 8.58 6.25
C ALA A 60 1.84 8.84 6.43
N TYR A 61 2.22 10.13 6.44
CA TYR A 61 3.59 10.60 6.58
C TYR A 61 3.76 11.37 7.88
N LYS A 62 4.83 11.07 8.63
CA LYS A 62 5.35 11.90 9.71
C LYS A 62 6.71 12.43 9.26
N LYS A 63 6.77 13.71 8.89
CA LYS A 63 7.90 14.26 8.10
C LYS A 63 8.00 13.49 6.77
N ASP A 64 9.14 12.88 6.47
CA ASP A 64 9.36 12.09 5.26
C ASP A 64 9.20 10.57 5.47
N GLU A 65 8.84 10.16 6.68
CA GLU A 65 8.68 8.75 7.03
C GLU A 65 7.22 8.30 6.88
N ILE A 66 7.02 7.21 6.15
CA ILE A 66 5.73 6.52 6.10
C ILE A 66 5.49 5.85 7.45
N VAL A 67 4.35 6.17 8.07
CA VAL A 67 3.94 5.65 9.38
C VAL A 67 2.60 4.91 9.34
N GLY A 68 1.94 4.86 8.19
CA GLY A 68 0.67 4.15 8.04
C GLY A 68 0.21 4.06 6.59
N ARG A 69 -0.72 3.13 6.35
CA ARG A 69 -1.38 2.93 5.06
C ARG A 69 -2.85 2.55 5.28
N ILE A 70 -3.73 2.93 4.37
CA ILE A 70 -5.13 2.48 4.35
C ILE A 70 -5.62 2.37 2.91
N ALA A 71 -6.44 1.35 2.65
CA ALA A 71 -7.23 1.19 1.43
C ALA A 71 -8.70 1.38 1.80
N VAL A 72 -9.44 2.13 0.97
CA VAL A 72 -10.89 2.41 1.11
C VAL A 72 -11.57 2.12 -0.20
#